data_AF-A0A1X7SSQ7-F1
#
_entry.id   AF-A0A1X7SSQ7-F1
#
_cell.length_a   1.000
_cell.length_b   1.000
_cell.length_c   1.000
_cell.angle_alpha   90.00
_cell.angle_beta   90.00
_cell.angle_gamma   90.00
#
_symmetry.space_group_name_H-M   'P 1'
#
loop_
_entity.id
_entity.type
_entity.pdbx_description
1 polymer ?
#
loop_
_entity_poly.entity_id
_entity_poly.type
_entity_poly.pdbx_seq_one_letter_code
_entity_poly.pdbx_strand_id
1 'polypeptide(L)'
;MATKQSSSPGLVKLEEQLSCPVCLSHYTNPKILPCHHSFCQHCLEGLPLDKKNETYYLSCPTCRHNTELPEEGAGAFPVSFQLNDLK
;
A
#
# COMPACT_ATOMS: atom_id res chain seq x y z
N MET A 1 8.54 2.69 -45.00
CA MET A 1 9.28 2.04 -43.90
C MET A 1 9.23 2.98 -42.69
N ALA A 2 8.82 2.47 -41.53
CA ALA A 2 8.31 3.23 -40.39
C ALA A 2 9.37 4.13 -39.71
N THR A 3 9.00 5.39 -39.47
CA THR A 3 9.76 6.30 -38.59
C THR A 3 9.54 5.93 -37.14
N LYS A 4 10.62 6.02 -36.36
CA LYS A 4 10.86 5.31 -35.11
C LYS A 4 10.15 6.00 -33.96
N GLN A 5 9.51 5.18 -33.12
CA GLN A 5 8.85 5.57 -31.88
C GLN A 5 9.83 6.36 -31.00
N SER A 6 9.64 7.68 -30.98
CA SER A 6 10.24 8.58 -30.01
C SER A 6 9.28 8.63 -28.83
N SER A 7 9.43 7.71 -27.88
CA SER A 7 8.87 7.89 -26.55
C SER A 7 9.78 7.14 -25.60
N SER A 8 10.69 7.90 -24.98
CA SER A 8 11.62 7.42 -23.97
C SER A 8 10.82 6.77 -22.82
N PRO A 9 10.86 5.44 -22.62
CA PRO A 9 10.11 4.77 -21.56
C PRO A 9 10.90 4.82 -20.25
N GLY A 10 11.24 6.02 -19.78
CA GLY A 10 12.17 6.23 -18.66
C GLY A 10 11.59 6.90 -17.41
N LEU A 11 10.45 7.60 -17.52
CA LEU A 11 9.98 8.48 -16.44
C LEU A 11 8.65 8.06 -15.81
N VAL A 12 7.87 7.22 -16.48
CA VAL A 12 6.57 6.71 -15.98
C VAL A 12 6.70 5.60 -14.93
N LYS A 13 7.91 5.14 -14.59
CA LYS A 13 8.09 4.00 -13.67
C LYS A 13 8.05 4.39 -12.19
N LEU A 14 8.28 5.65 -11.83
CA LEU A 14 8.40 6.07 -10.44
C LEU A 14 7.05 6.41 -9.80
N GLU A 15 6.12 6.96 -10.58
CA GLU A 15 4.77 7.36 -10.16
C GLU A 15 3.95 6.14 -9.69
N GLU A 16 4.18 5.00 -10.34
CA GLU A 16 3.51 3.74 -10.05
C GLU A 16 4.01 3.10 -8.74
N GLN A 17 5.24 3.43 -8.30
CA GLN A 17 5.80 2.92 -7.03
C GLN A 17 5.26 3.64 -5.79
N LEU A 18 4.64 4.82 -5.95
CA LEU A 18 4.02 5.61 -4.89
C LEU A 18 2.49 5.51 -4.89
N SER A 19 1.94 4.57 -5.66
CA SER A 19 0.50 4.38 -5.80
C SER A 19 0.03 3.22 -4.91
N CYS A 20 -1.03 3.46 -4.15
CA CYS A 20 -1.65 2.45 -3.32
C CYS A 20 -2.33 1.39 -4.18
N PRO A 21 -2.07 0.09 -4.00
CA PRO A 21 -2.69 -0.97 -4.80
C PRO A 21 -4.19 -1.16 -4.53
N VAL A 22 -4.76 -0.47 -3.52
CA VAL A 22 -6.20 -0.52 -3.21
C VAL A 22 -6.96 0.59 -3.93
N CYS A 23 -6.55 1.85 -3.79
CA CYS A 23 -7.20 2.98 -4.45
C CYS A 23 -6.54 3.42 -5.77
N LEU A 24 -5.44 2.76 -6.17
CA LEU A 24 -4.64 3.06 -7.36
C LEU A 24 -4.28 4.55 -7.48
N SER A 25 -4.11 5.21 -6.34
CA SER A 25 -3.83 6.65 -6.20
C SER A 25 -2.65 6.85 -5.27
N HIS A 26 -2.09 8.06 -5.25
CA HIS A 26 -0.96 8.42 -4.40
C HIS A 26 -1.23 8.05 -2.93
N TYR A 27 -0.23 7.47 -2.27
CA TYR A 27 -0.32 7.09 -0.86
C TYR A 27 -0.67 8.28 0.06
N THR A 28 -1.87 8.27 0.63
CA THR A 28 -2.31 9.24 1.64
C THR A 28 -2.23 8.60 3.02
N ASN A 29 -1.31 9.09 3.85
CA ASN A 29 -0.98 8.52 5.17
C ASN A 29 -0.74 7.00 5.10
N PRO A 30 0.28 6.54 4.35
CA PRO A 30 0.50 5.12 4.15
C PRO A 30 0.92 4.44 5.45
N LYS A 31 0.21 3.39 5.80
CA LYS A 31 0.45 2.53 6.95
C LYS A 31 1.14 1.26 6.46
N ILE A 32 2.25 0.90 7.10
CA ILE A 32 3.01 -0.30 6.78
C ILE A 32 2.54 -1.48 7.62
N LEU A 33 2.15 -2.55 6.94
CA LEU A 33 1.84 -3.82 7.61
C LEU A 33 3.14 -4.56 7.95
N PRO A 34 3.10 -5.52 8.91
CA PRO A 34 4.24 -6.39 9.21
C PRO A 34 4.66 -7.25 8.00
N CYS A 35 3.82 -7.37 6.98
CA CYS A 35 4.16 -8.01 5.71
C CYS A 35 4.92 -7.10 4.74
N HIS A 36 5.42 -5.93 5.18
CA HIS A 36 6.16 -4.93 4.38
C HIS A 36 5.35 -4.30 3.22
N HIS A 37 4.03 -4.34 3.28
CA HIS A 37 3.17 -3.67 2.28
C HIS A 37 2.54 -2.42 2.88
N SER A 38 2.59 -1.34 2.11
CA SER A 38 2.04 -0.04 2.48
C SER A 38 0.68 0.18 1.82
N PHE A 39 -0.26 0.73 2.58
CA PHE A 39 -1.59 1.08 2.06
C PHE A 39 -2.06 2.37 2.72
N CYS A 40 -2.92 3.14 2.04
CA CYS A 40 -3.50 4.32 2.66
C CYS A 40 -4.30 3.93 3.92
N GLN A 41 -4.27 4.75 4.96
CA GLN A 41 -5.04 4.50 6.18
C GLN A 41 -6.53 4.23 5.87
N HIS A 42 -7.14 5.09 5.05
CA HIS A 42 -8.54 4.92 4.63
C HIS A 42 -8.77 3.63 3.83
N CYS A 43 -7.78 3.18 3.04
CA CYS A 43 -7.87 1.92 2.32
C CYS A 43 -7.88 0.75 3.30
N LEU A 44 -7.00 0.78 4.31
CA LEU A 44 -6.97 -0.26 5.34
C LEU A 44 -8.24 -0.30 6.19
N GLU A 45 -8.79 0.86 6.55
CA GLU A 45 -10.07 0.96 7.26
C GLU A 45 -11.24 0.43 6.42
N GLY A 46 -11.14 0.52 5.09
CA GLY A 46 -12.11 -0.05 4.15
C GLY A 46 -11.88 -1.52 3.78
N LEU A 47 -10.78 -2.14 4.22
CA LEU A 47 -10.52 -3.56 3.94
C LEU A 47 -11.43 -4.45 4.80
N PRO A 48 -11.77 -5.66 4.31
CA PRO A 48 -12.51 -6.63 5.11
C PRO A 48 -11.66 -7.06 6.31
N LEU A 49 -12.21 -6.83 7.50
CA LEU A 49 -11.65 -7.25 8.78
C LEU A 49 -12.30 -8.55 9.25
N ASP A 50 -11.49 -9.54 9.54
CA ASP A 50 -11.93 -10.80 10.12
C ASP A 50 -11.95 -10.65 11.65
N LYS A 51 -13.11 -10.75 12.29
CA LYS A 51 -13.21 -10.69 13.75
C LYS A 51 -13.12 -12.11 14.32
N LYS A 52 -12.07 -12.40 15.09
CA LYS A 52 -11.90 -13.66 15.83
C LYS A 52 -11.56 -13.39 17.28
N ASN A 53 -12.34 -13.96 18.19
CA ASN A 53 -12.08 -13.87 19.64
C ASN A 53 -11.81 -12.44 20.11
N GLU A 54 -12.66 -11.50 19.71
CA GLU A 54 -12.57 -10.06 20.04
C GLU A 54 -11.39 -9.29 19.40
N THR A 55 -10.50 -9.99 18.69
CA THR A 55 -9.43 -9.39 17.89
C THR A 55 -9.87 -9.24 16.43
N TYR A 56 -9.49 -8.14 15.80
CA TYR A 56 -9.70 -7.91 14.37
C TYR A 56 -8.46 -8.32 13.59
N TYR A 57 -8.62 -8.91 12.42
CA TYR A 57 -7.53 -9.31 11.54
C TYR A 57 -7.73 -8.71 10.16
N LEU A 58 -6.76 -7.95 9.67
CA LEU A 58 -6.77 -7.49 8.30
C LEU A 58 -6.07 -8.48 7.39
N SER A 59 -6.56 -8.62 6.16
CA SER A 59 -5.92 -9.44 5.13
C SER A 59 -5.27 -8.53 4.09
N CYS A 60 -3.95 -8.66 3.90
CA CYS A 60 -3.23 -7.88 2.90
C CYS A 60 -3.70 -8.27 1.48
N PRO A 61 -4.14 -7.31 0.62
CA PRO A 61 -4.60 -7.62 -0.72
C PRO A 61 -3.46 -8.05 -1.67
N THR A 62 -2.21 -7.67 -1.37
CA THR A 62 -1.04 -7.98 -2.22
C THR A 62 -0.47 -9.36 -1.94
N CYS A 63 -0.30 -9.72 -0.66
CA CYS A 63 0.36 -10.97 -0.26
C CYS A 63 -0.53 -11.93 0.53
N ARG A 64 -1.80 -11.58 0.77
CA ARG A 64 -2.77 -12.35 1.58
C ARG A 64 -2.31 -12.60 3.02
N HIS A 65 -1.36 -11.82 3.52
CA HIS A 65 -0.90 -11.94 4.89
C HIS A 65 -1.95 -11.41 5.87
N ASN A 66 -2.33 -12.22 6.86
CA ASN A 66 -3.21 -11.80 7.94
C ASN A 66 -2.40 -11.06 9.00
N THR A 67 -2.82 -9.85 9.34
CA THR A 67 -2.22 -9.03 10.37
C THR A 67 -3.25 -8.76 11.44
N GLU A 68 -2.88 -8.94 12.71
CA GLU A 68 -3.72 -8.55 13.84
C GLU A 68 -3.86 -7.02 13.91
N LEU A 69 -5.10 -6.56 14.02
CA LEU A 69 -5.44 -5.16 14.22
C LEU A 69 -5.47 -4.89 15.73
N PRO A 70 -4.70 -3.93 16.22
CA PRO A 70 -4.85 -3.46 17.61
C PRO A 70 -6.21 -2.78 17.80
N GLU A 71 -6.62 -2.57 19.04
CA GLU A 71 -7.90 -1.92 19.39
C GLU A 71 -8.04 -0.51 18.78
N GLU A 72 -6.91 0.16 18.52
CA GLU A 72 -6.84 1.49 17.89
C GLU A 72 -7.02 1.44 16.36
N GLY A 73 -7.20 0.24 15.79
CA GLY A 73 -7.53 0.02 14.38
C GLY A 73 -6.33 0.09 13.43
N ALA A 74 -6.62 0.25 12.14
CA ALA A 74 -5.60 0.37 11.10
C ALA A 74 -4.73 1.65 11.24
N GLY A 75 -5.17 2.61 12.05
CA GLY A 75 -4.43 3.82 12.40
C GLY A 75 -3.22 3.57 13.31
N ALA A 76 -3.19 2.48 14.06
CA ALA A 76 -2.08 2.21 14.99
C ALA A 76 -0.81 1.67 14.32
N PHE A 77 -0.88 1.23 13.05
CA PHE A 77 0.32 0.77 12.36
C PHE A 77 1.31 1.93 12.13
N PRO A 78 2.62 1.64 12.17
CA PRO A 78 3.62 2.63 11.80
C PRO A 78 3.38 3.10 10.36
N VAL A 79 3.68 4.37 10.09
CA VAL A 79 3.63 4.89 8.72
C VAL A 79 4.86 4.44 7.95
N SER A 80 4.70 4.02 6.69
CA SER A 80 5.84 3.63 5.86
C SER A 80 6.62 4.88 5.46
N PHE A 81 7.75 5.15 6.10
CA PHE A 81 8.66 6.26 5.75
C PHE A 81 9.70 5.89 4.67
N GLN A 82 9.54 4.77 3.97
CA GLN A 82 10.59 4.29 3.08
C GLN A 82 10.26 4.54 1.61
N LEU A 83 10.35 5.78 1.14
CA LEU A 83 10.72 6.06 -0.26
C LEU A 83 11.38 7.45 -0.36
N ASN A 84 12.68 7.55 -0.06
CA ASN A 84 13.53 8.64 -0.56
C ASN A 84 15.02 8.27 -0.72
N ASP A 85 15.36 7.06 -1.13
CA ASP A 85 16.75 6.81 -1.57
C ASP A 85 16.79 5.96 -2.84
N LEU A 86 16.66 6.64 -3.98
CA LEU A 86 17.44 6.28 -5.15
C LEU A 86 17.86 7.59 -5.83
N LYS A 87 19.00 8.10 -5.36
CA LYS A 87 19.79 9.14 -6.02
C LYS A 87 20.62 8.52 -7.14
#